data_AF-A0AAD6AZT0-F1
#
_entry.id   AF-A0AAD6AZT0-F1
#
_cell.length_a   1.000
_cell.length_b   1.000
_cell.length_c   1.000
_cell.angle_alpha   90.00
_cell.angle_beta   90.00
_cell.angle_gamma   90.00
#
_symmetry.space_group_name_H-M   'P 1'
#
loop_
_entity.id
_entity.type
_entity.pdbx_description
1 polymer ?
#
loop_
_entity_poly.entity_id
_entity_poly.type
_entity_poly.pdbx_seq_one_letter_code
_entity_poly.pdbx_strand_id
1 'polypeptide(L)'
;MAETGGLCISQSVKIPREPRPGEFDKIIRRLSENPNARVVIIFANEDDIRRLLQAAKKANQTGHFIWVGSDSWGSKISPILNQEEMAEGAVTILPKRQSIKGFDRYFISRTLENNRRNIWFAEFWENNFQCKLSRHAVKKGSGIKKCTNMKDFTCNPAIISHFFDSLKLNRNRRALNHERIGKDSSYEQEGKVQFVIDAIYAMAHALHNMHKDLCPGKVGVCSKMESINGTLLLKYIRHVNFT
;
A
#
# COMPACT_ATOMS: atom_id res chain seq x y z
N MET A 1 -25.55 -13.20 15.70
CA MET A 1 -25.50 -11.79 15.27
C MET A 1 -26.52 -11.48 14.17
N ALA A 2 -26.57 -12.22 13.05
CA ALA A 2 -27.62 -12.03 12.04
C ALA A 2 -29.01 -12.48 12.54
N GLU A 3 -29.11 -13.70 13.09
CA GLU A 3 -30.38 -14.25 13.60
C GLU A 3 -30.98 -13.43 14.75
N THR A 4 -30.12 -12.92 15.64
CA THR A 4 -30.53 -12.00 16.71
C THR A 4 -31.09 -10.68 16.20
N GLY A 5 -30.77 -10.30 14.96
CA GLY A 5 -31.32 -9.13 14.28
C GLY A 5 -32.52 -9.43 13.37
N GLY A 6 -33.07 -10.66 13.41
CA GLY A 6 -34.18 -11.08 12.56
C GLY A 6 -33.81 -11.30 11.09
N LEU A 7 -32.52 -11.47 10.78
CA LEU A 7 -32.04 -11.72 9.42
C LEU A 7 -31.86 -13.22 9.15
N CYS A 8 -32.41 -13.70 8.03
CA CYS A 8 -32.22 -15.07 7.56
C CYS A 8 -30.99 -15.17 6.65
N ILE A 9 -30.15 -16.19 6.86
CA ILE A 9 -29.01 -16.48 5.99
C ILE A 9 -29.42 -17.59 5.02
N SER A 10 -29.48 -17.28 3.73
CA SER A 10 -29.79 -18.27 2.67
C SER A 10 -28.72 -19.37 2.63
N GLN A 11 -27.46 -18.96 2.55
CA GLN A 11 -26.32 -19.88 2.47
C GLN A 11 -25.08 -19.26 3.11
N SER A 12 -24.22 -20.12 3.67
CA SER A 12 -22.88 -19.76 4.13
C SER A 12 -21.85 -20.60 3.41
N VAL A 13 -20.89 -19.94 2.76
CA VAL A 13 -19.87 -20.58 1.93
C VAL A 13 -18.49 -20.11 2.38
N LYS A 14 -17.56 -21.04 2.51
CA LYS A 14 -16.18 -20.78 2.92
C LYS A 14 -15.24 -20.91 1.73
N ILE A 15 -14.38 -19.92 1.53
CA ILE A 15 -13.29 -19.97 0.55
C ILE A 15 -12.10 -20.70 1.21
N PRO A 16 -11.57 -21.79 0.62
CA PRO A 16 -10.37 -22.45 1.12
C PRO A 16 -9.16 -21.53 1.08
N ARG A 17 -8.16 -21.75 1.95
CA ARG A 17 -6.92 -20.94 1.97
C ARG A 17 -6.15 -21.00 0.64
N GLU A 18 -6.22 -22.14 -0.03
CA GLU A 18 -5.63 -22.36 -1.36
C GLU A 18 -6.72 -22.90 -2.29
N PRO A 19 -7.51 -22.03 -2.92
CA PRO A 19 -8.60 -22.45 -3.79
C PRO A 19 -8.06 -23.16 -5.03
N ARG A 20 -8.60 -24.35 -5.32
CA ARG A 20 -8.31 -25.07 -6.56
C ARG A 20 -8.96 -24.34 -7.76
N PRO A 21 -8.45 -24.54 -8.99
CA PRO A 21 -9.14 -24.05 -10.19
C PRO A 21 -10.60 -24.50 -10.23
N GLY A 22 -11.51 -23.58 -10.54
CA GLY A 22 -12.96 -23.82 -10.58
C GLY A 22 -13.68 -23.78 -9.23
N GLU A 23 -12.98 -23.56 -8.11
CA GLU A 23 -13.66 -23.48 -6.80
C GLU A 23 -14.59 -22.26 -6.72
N PHE A 24 -14.15 -21.09 -7.21
CA PHE A 24 -14.99 -19.90 -7.28
C PHE A 24 -16.23 -20.10 -8.18
N ASP A 25 -16.10 -20.84 -9.29
CA ASP A 25 -17.23 -21.16 -10.17
C ASP A 25 -18.30 -21.97 -9.40
N LYS A 26 -17.88 -22.92 -8.55
CA LYS A 26 -18.81 -23.69 -7.70
C LYS A 26 -19.49 -22.80 -6.65
N ILE A 27 -18.76 -21.85 -6.07
CA ILE A 27 -19.31 -20.90 -5.09
C ILE A 27 -20.42 -20.07 -5.75
N ILE A 28 -20.17 -19.51 -6.92
CA ILE A 28 -21.17 -18.72 -7.67
C ILE A 28 -22.38 -19.59 -8.01
N ARG A 29 -22.17 -20.80 -8.54
CA ARG A 29 -23.27 -21.72 -8.84
C ARG A 29 -24.14 -21.99 -7.60
N ARG A 30 -23.50 -22.19 -6.45
CA ARG A 30 -24.17 -22.42 -5.17
C ARG A 30 -24.97 -21.20 -4.71
N LEU A 31 -24.38 -20.00 -4.77
CA LEU A 31 -25.10 -18.75 -4.45
C LEU A 31 -26.32 -18.53 -5.36
N SER A 32 -26.22 -18.90 -6.64
CA SER A 32 -27.32 -18.79 -7.61
C SER A 32 -28.44 -19.84 -7.43
N GLU A 33 -28.31 -20.82 -6.53
CA GLU A 33 -29.38 -21.79 -6.26
C GLU A 33 -30.65 -21.14 -5.69
N ASN A 34 -30.51 -19.99 -5.02
CA ASN A 34 -31.64 -19.22 -4.49
C ASN A 34 -31.72 -17.84 -5.15
N PRO A 35 -32.54 -17.66 -6.21
CA PRO A 35 -32.62 -16.40 -6.96
C PRO A 35 -33.22 -15.24 -6.15
N ASN A 36 -33.89 -15.52 -5.03
CA ASN A 36 -34.44 -14.49 -4.14
C ASN A 36 -33.36 -13.87 -3.25
N ALA A 37 -32.24 -14.57 -3.03
CA ALA A 37 -31.13 -14.11 -2.20
C ALA A 37 -30.13 -13.29 -3.03
N ARG A 38 -30.40 -11.99 -3.19
CA ARG A 38 -29.56 -11.10 -4.02
C ARG A 38 -28.37 -10.49 -3.29
N VAL A 39 -28.43 -10.36 -1.97
CA VAL A 39 -27.35 -9.72 -1.18
C VAL A 39 -26.30 -10.75 -0.78
N VAL A 40 -25.04 -10.48 -1.11
CA VAL A 40 -23.90 -11.35 -0.75
C VAL A 40 -22.92 -10.57 0.11
N ILE A 41 -22.77 -10.99 1.37
CA ILE A 41 -21.81 -10.40 2.32
C ILE A 41 -20.48 -11.15 2.20
N ILE A 42 -19.40 -10.43 1.88
CA ILE A 42 -18.08 -11.01 1.62
C ILE A 42 -17.06 -10.59 2.69
N PHE A 43 -16.52 -11.60 3.35
CA PHE A 43 -15.35 -11.50 4.22
C PHE A 43 -14.20 -12.31 3.60
N ALA A 44 -13.45 -11.66 2.73
CA ALA A 44 -12.33 -12.27 2.01
C ALA A 44 -11.23 -11.25 1.75
N ASN A 45 -10.04 -11.72 1.39
CA ASN A 45 -8.94 -10.87 0.97
C ASN A 45 -9.18 -10.31 -0.46
N GLU A 46 -8.35 -9.36 -0.85
CA GLU A 46 -8.38 -8.70 -2.16
C GLU A 46 -8.36 -9.66 -3.35
N ASP A 47 -7.47 -10.66 -3.35
CA ASP A 47 -7.30 -11.61 -4.45
C ASP A 47 -8.51 -12.53 -4.62
N ASP A 48 -9.07 -13.01 -3.51
CA ASP A 48 -10.24 -13.88 -3.50
C ASP A 48 -11.50 -13.13 -3.96
N ILE A 49 -11.66 -11.87 -3.54
CA ILE A 49 -12.75 -11.01 -4.03
C ILE A 49 -12.62 -10.82 -5.53
N ARG A 50 -11.41 -10.51 -6.03
CA ARG A 50 -11.16 -10.36 -7.46
C ARG A 50 -11.59 -11.61 -8.23
N ARG A 51 -11.15 -12.79 -7.79
CA ARG A 51 -11.46 -14.07 -8.44
C ARG A 51 -12.94 -14.44 -8.36
N LEU A 52 -13.60 -14.12 -7.25
CA LEU A 52 -15.04 -14.34 -7.06
C LEU A 52 -15.86 -13.49 -8.03
N LEU A 53 -15.54 -12.20 -8.16
CA LEU A 53 -16.20 -11.30 -9.12
C LEU A 53 -15.96 -11.74 -10.57
N GLN A 54 -14.75 -12.24 -10.88
CA GLN A 54 -14.44 -12.81 -12.20
C GLN A 54 -15.29 -14.06 -12.49
N ALA A 55 -15.46 -14.95 -11.51
CA ALA A 55 -16.31 -16.12 -11.66
C ALA A 55 -17.79 -15.74 -11.84
N ALA A 56 -18.26 -14.72 -11.11
CA ALA A 56 -19.62 -14.19 -11.26
C ALA A 56 -19.85 -13.58 -12.66
N LYS A 57 -18.86 -12.82 -13.17
CA LYS A 57 -18.87 -12.27 -14.54
C LYS A 57 -18.92 -13.39 -15.58
N LYS A 58 -18.07 -14.42 -15.43
CA LYS A 58 -18.05 -15.60 -16.32
C LYS A 58 -19.38 -16.37 -16.30
N ALA A 59 -20.08 -16.38 -15.18
CA ALA A 59 -21.40 -17.01 -15.03
C ALA A 59 -22.57 -16.10 -15.46
N ASN A 60 -22.29 -14.96 -16.11
CA ASN A 60 -23.29 -13.97 -16.54
C ASN A 60 -24.20 -13.48 -15.39
N GLN A 61 -23.66 -13.33 -14.18
CA GLN A 61 -24.38 -12.85 -13.00
C GLN A 61 -24.23 -11.33 -12.77
N THR A 62 -23.85 -10.58 -13.80
CA THR A 62 -23.71 -9.12 -13.73
C THR A 62 -25.05 -8.46 -13.35
N GLY A 63 -25.05 -7.60 -12.33
CA GLY A 63 -26.25 -6.91 -11.85
C GLY A 63 -27.24 -7.77 -11.04
N HIS A 64 -27.02 -9.09 -10.94
CA HIS A 64 -27.89 -9.96 -10.14
C HIS A 64 -27.63 -9.77 -8.64
N PHE A 65 -26.37 -9.89 -8.24
CA PHE A 65 -25.93 -9.79 -6.85
C PHE A 65 -25.64 -8.33 -6.45
N ILE A 66 -26.02 -8.00 -5.21
CA ILE A 66 -25.59 -6.77 -4.51
C ILE A 66 -24.52 -7.18 -3.51
N TRP A 67 -23.31 -6.68 -3.71
CA TRP A 67 -22.17 -7.07 -2.88
C TRP A 67 -22.03 -6.18 -1.66
N VAL A 68 -21.81 -6.80 -0.50
CA VAL A 68 -21.46 -6.10 0.74
C VAL A 68 -20.06 -6.54 1.16
N GLY A 69 -19.08 -5.66 0.97
CA GLY A 69 -17.66 -5.94 1.23
C GLY A 69 -17.15 -5.40 2.56
N SER A 70 -16.17 -6.10 3.14
CA SER A 70 -15.37 -5.60 4.26
C SER A 70 -14.35 -4.53 3.83
N ASP A 71 -13.54 -4.06 4.79
CA ASP A 71 -12.49 -3.06 4.56
C ASP A 71 -11.44 -3.49 3.52
N SER A 72 -11.26 -4.80 3.36
CA SER A 72 -10.32 -5.40 2.41
C SER A 72 -10.67 -5.10 0.94
N TRP A 73 -11.93 -4.77 0.64
CA TRP A 73 -12.36 -4.27 -0.66
C TRP A 73 -12.43 -2.75 -0.67
N GLY A 74 -13.19 -2.14 0.24
CA GLY A 74 -13.50 -0.71 0.15
C GLY A 74 -12.27 0.20 0.13
N SER A 75 -11.13 -0.24 0.67
CA SER A 75 -9.92 0.57 0.72
C SER A 75 -9.10 0.56 -0.57
N LYS A 76 -9.44 -0.26 -1.58
CA LYS A 76 -8.61 -0.51 -2.76
C LYS A 76 -9.44 -0.71 -4.04
N ILE A 77 -8.92 -0.20 -5.16
CA ILE A 77 -9.53 -0.39 -6.49
C ILE A 77 -9.15 -1.74 -7.14
N SER A 78 -8.06 -2.36 -6.71
CA SER A 78 -7.50 -3.58 -7.31
C SER A 78 -8.43 -4.80 -7.36
N PRO A 79 -9.35 -5.06 -6.39
CA PRO A 79 -10.29 -6.17 -6.54
C PRO A 79 -11.20 -6.03 -7.77
N ILE A 80 -11.49 -4.81 -8.21
CA ILE A 80 -12.50 -4.54 -9.25
C ILE A 80 -11.92 -4.05 -10.58
N LEU A 81 -10.61 -3.81 -10.64
CA LEU A 81 -9.94 -3.32 -11.85
C LEU A 81 -10.20 -4.24 -13.06
N ASN A 82 -10.72 -3.70 -14.15
CA ASN A 82 -11.19 -4.38 -15.38
C ASN A 82 -12.44 -5.27 -15.22
N GLN A 83 -13.21 -5.08 -14.15
CA GLN A 83 -14.48 -5.74 -13.87
C GLN A 83 -15.41 -4.84 -13.02
N GLU A 84 -15.35 -3.54 -13.28
CA GLU A 84 -16.03 -2.49 -12.52
C GLU A 84 -17.55 -2.66 -12.56
N GLU A 85 -18.10 -3.18 -13.66
CA GLU A 85 -19.54 -3.45 -13.81
C GLU A 85 -20.05 -4.52 -12.82
N MET A 86 -19.17 -5.40 -12.33
CA MET A 86 -19.55 -6.37 -11.31
C MET A 86 -19.70 -5.75 -9.92
N ALA A 87 -19.12 -4.57 -9.72
CA ALA A 87 -19.07 -3.87 -8.45
C ALA A 87 -20.11 -2.74 -8.34
N GLU A 88 -20.91 -2.53 -9.39
CA GLU A 88 -21.91 -1.48 -9.41
C GLU A 88 -22.96 -1.70 -8.30
N GLY A 89 -23.19 -0.67 -7.49
CA GLY A 89 -24.09 -0.74 -6.33
C GLY A 89 -23.52 -1.48 -5.11
N ALA A 90 -22.26 -1.90 -5.13
CA ALA A 90 -21.63 -2.53 -3.98
C ALA A 90 -21.50 -1.56 -2.79
N VAL A 91 -21.74 -2.07 -1.58
CA VAL A 91 -21.57 -1.34 -0.32
C VAL A 91 -20.34 -1.89 0.38
N THR A 92 -19.41 -1.03 0.79
CA THR A 92 -18.24 -1.46 1.54
C THR A 92 -18.12 -0.71 2.86
N ILE A 93 -17.54 -1.37 3.85
CA ILE A 93 -17.30 -0.80 5.18
C ILE A 93 -15.84 -0.39 5.26
N LEU A 94 -15.58 0.85 5.67
CA LEU A 94 -14.23 1.34 5.90
C LEU A 94 -14.10 1.96 7.28
N PRO A 95 -13.03 1.65 8.03
CA PRO A 95 -12.66 2.41 9.19
C PRO A 95 -12.51 3.90 8.82
N LYS A 96 -12.99 4.79 9.69
CA LYS A 96 -12.80 6.22 9.52
C LYS A 96 -11.29 6.51 9.51
N ARG A 97 -10.83 7.14 8.43
CA ARG A 97 -9.42 7.46 8.19
C ARG A 97 -9.25 8.92 7.80
N GLN A 98 -8.09 9.48 8.10
CA GLN A 98 -7.65 10.82 7.75
C GLN A 98 -6.33 10.73 6.99
N SER A 99 -6.21 11.55 5.93
CA SER A 99 -4.94 11.71 5.25
C SER A 99 -3.94 12.50 6.10
N ILE A 100 -2.73 11.97 6.22
CA ILE A 100 -1.66 12.57 7.01
C ILE A 100 -0.76 13.41 6.12
N LYS A 101 -1.04 14.71 6.01
CA LYS A 101 -0.28 15.68 5.19
C LYS A 101 1.22 15.67 5.45
N GLY A 102 1.63 15.40 6.69
CA GLY A 102 3.06 15.27 7.06
C GLY A 102 3.72 14.11 6.35
N PHE A 103 3.02 12.97 6.26
CA PHE A 103 3.49 11.79 5.55
C PHE A 103 3.57 12.04 4.05
N ASP A 104 2.57 12.69 3.44
CA ASP A 104 2.59 13.01 2.01
C ASP A 104 3.82 13.85 1.65
N ARG A 105 4.06 14.94 2.39
CA ARG A 105 5.26 15.79 2.19
C ARG A 105 6.55 15.00 2.37
N TYR A 106 6.62 14.14 3.38
CA TYR A 106 7.78 13.27 3.60
C TYR A 106 8.00 12.31 2.42
N PHE A 107 6.97 11.59 2.00
CA PHE A 107 7.04 10.55 0.99
C PHE A 107 7.34 11.13 -0.40
N ILE A 108 6.61 12.19 -0.81
CA ILE A 108 6.79 12.87 -2.10
C ILE A 108 8.18 13.51 -2.23
N SER A 109 8.78 13.95 -1.11
CA SER A 109 10.13 14.52 -1.12
C SER A 109 11.25 13.48 -1.18
N ARG A 110 10.94 12.16 -1.11
CA ARG A 110 11.95 11.11 -1.18
C ARG A 110 12.51 10.98 -2.60
N THR A 111 13.82 10.81 -2.68
CA THR A 111 14.57 10.54 -3.91
C THR A 111 15.58 9.42 -3.65
N LEU A 112 16.12 8.83 -4.72
CA LEU A 112 17.13 7.77 -4.60
C LEU A 112 18.39 8.24 -3.87
N GLU A 113 18.69 9.53 -3.91
CA GLU A 113 19.84 10.12 -3.22
C GLU A 113 19.62 10.24 -1.71
N ASN A 114 18.41 10.63 -1.29
CA ASN A 114 18.10 10.99 0.09
C ASN A 114 17.44 9.85 0.91
N ASN A 115 17.11 8.72 0.27
CA ASN A 115 16.43 7.60 0.92
C ASN A 115 17.22 6.29 0.83
N ARG A 116 18.50 6.32 1.23
CA ARG A 116 19.39 5.15 1.21
C ARG A 116 19.13 4.13 2.32
N ARG A 117 18.36 4.51 3.35
CA ARG A 117 18.01 3.63 4.48
C ARG A 117 17.05 2.51 4.05
N ASN A 118 16.15 2.79 3.12
CA ASN A 118 15.19 1.81 2.63
C ASN A 118 15.79 1.05 1.45
N ILE A 119 16.17 -0.21 1.68
CA ILE A 119 16.80 -1.08 0.68
C ILE A 119 15.89 -1.42 -0.50
N TRP A 120 14.56 -1.38 -0.30
CA TRP A 120 13.57 -1.65 -1.34
C TRP A 120 13.21 -0.40 -2.16
N PHE A 121 13.74 0.77 -1.80
CA PHE A 121 13.37 2.02 -2.46
C PHE A 121 13.83 2.08 -3.92
N ALA A 122 14.95 1.42 -4.25
CA ALA A 122 15.43 1.31 -5.62
C ALA A 122 14.46 0.51 -6.50
N GLU A 123 13.99 -0.64 -6.00
CA GLU A 123 13.01 -1.48 -6.70
C GLU A 123 11.67 -0.77 -6.85
N PHE A 124 11.19 -0.13 -5.78
CA PHE A 124 10.01 0.73 -5.82
C PHE A 124 10.14 1.81 -6.91
N TRP A 125 11.29 2.48 -7.01
CA TRP A 125 11.51 3.54 -8.00
C TRP A 125 11.39 3.01 -9.43
N GLU A 126 12.04 1.89 -9.73
CA GLU A 126 11.96 1.25 -11.05
C GLU A 126 10.52 0.91 -11.44
N ASN A 127 9.76 0.30 -10.52
CA ASN A 127 8.38 -0.10 -10.76
C ASN A 127 7.44 1.11 -10.88
N ASN A 128 7.62 2.11 -10.02
CA ASN A 128 6.74 3.27 -9.95
C ASN A 128 6.89 4.19 -11.16
N PHE A 129 8.11 4.36 -11.68
CA PHE A 129 8.36 5.17 -12.87
C PHE A 129 8.44 4.34 -14.17
N GLN A 130 8.32 3.01 -14.10
CA GLN A 130 8.48 2.09 -15.22
C GLN A 130 9.83 2.30 -15.94
N CYS A 131 10.91 2.30 -15.16
CA CYS A 131 12.27 2.56 -15.61
C CYS A 131 13.27 1.57 -15.00
N LYS A 132 14.50 1.53 -15.52
CA LYS A 132 15.60 0.76 -14.94
C LYS A 132 16.78 1.62 -14.52
N LEU A 133 17.34 1.32 -13.35
CA LEU A 133 18.50 1.99 -12.75
C LEU A 133 19.81 1.42 -13.26
N SER A 134 19.87 0.11 -13.55
CA SER A 134 21.08 -0.53 -14.06
C SER A 134 21.26 -0.30 -15.56
N ARG A 135 22.45 0.17 -15.97
CA ARG A 135 22.84 0.27 -17.39
C ARG A 135 22.86 -1.09 -18.09
N HIS A 136 23.19 -2.16 -17.36
CA HIS A 136 23.22 -3.53 -17.90
C HIS A 136 21.81 -4.11 -18.10
N ALA A 137 20.80 -3.57 -17.41
CA ALA A 137 19.41 -3.96 -17.57
C ALA A 137 18.76 -3.28 -18.80
N VAL A 138 19.29 -2.15 -19.26
CA VAL A 138 18.81 -1.44 -20.45
C VAL A 138 19.52 -1.96 -21.70
N LYS A 139 19.04 -3.07 -22.27
CA LYS A 139 19.53 -3.56 -23.58
C LYS A 139 19.06 -2.61 -24.70
N LYS A 140 19.98 -2.26 -25.61
CA LYS A 140 19.71 -1.41 -26.78
C LYS A 140 18.60 -2.08 -27.62
N GLY A 141 17.44 -1.42 -27.73
CA GLY A 141 16.26 -1.94 -28.46
C GLY A 141 15.14 -2.53 -27.59
N SER A 142 15.27 -2.58 -26.26
CA SER A 142 14.24 -3.15 -25.37
C SER A 142 13.03 -2.26 -25.08
N GLY A 143 13.03 -0.99 -25.53
CA GLY A 143 11.97 -0.01 -25.22
C GLY A 143 11.93 0.46 -23.76
N ILE A 144 12.76 -0.10 -22.87
CA ILE A 144 12.81 0.24 -21.45
C ILE A 144 13.62 1.53 -21.25
N LYS A 145 13.00 2.54 -20.63
CA LYS A 145 13.67 3.81 -20.32
C LYS A 145 14.60 3.68 -19.11
N LYS A 146 15.72 4.41 -19.15
CA LYS A 146 16.62 4.58 -18.02
C LYS A 146 16.05 5.64 -17.07
N CYS A 147 16.11 5.39 -15.76
CA CYS A 147 15.63 6.37 -14.78
C CYS A 147 16.50 7.64 -14.80
N THR A 148 15.89 8.82 -14.66
CA THR A 148 16.60 10.11 -14.76
C THR A 148 17.39 10.47 -13.51
N ASN A 149 17.12 9.81 -12.38
CA ASN A 149 17.83 10.03 -11.10
C ASN A 149 19.14 9.23 -10.97
N MET A 150 19.59 8.59 -12.06
CA MET A 150 20.94 8.09 -12.07
C MET A 150 21.87 9.29 -12.20
N LYS A 151 22.70 9.56 -11.18
CA LYS A 151 23.92 10.32 -11.41
C LYS A 151 24.63 9.65 -12.57
N ASP A 152 24.58 10.24 -13.76
CA ASP A 152 25.62 9.96 -14.73
C ASP A 152 26.89 10.49 -14.07
N PHE A 153 27.66 9.57 -13.47
CA PHE A 153 28.99 9.82 -12.92
C PHE A 153 29.98 10.32 -13.98
N THR A 154 29.53 10.61 -15.20
CA THR A 154 30.24 11.34 -16.25
C THR A 154 29.76 12.78 -16.33
N CYS A 155 30.03 13.55 -15.28
CA CYS A 155 30.36 14.97 -15.45
C CYS A 155 31.43 15.30 -14.42
N ASN A 156 32.65 14.80 -14.65
CA ASN A 156 33.81 15.54 -14.20
C ASN A 156 33.86 16.82 -15.05
N PRO A 157 33.59 18.01 -14.49
CA PRO A 157 33.56 19.25 -15.28
C PRO A 157 34.92 19.55 -15.94
N ALA A 158 36.01 19.07 -15.34
CA ALA A 158 37.38 19.36 -15.76
C ALA A 158 37.84 18.55 -16.99
N ILE A 159 37.32 17.33 -17.20
CA ILE A 159 37.72 16.50 -18.36
C ILE A 159 36.93 16.89 -19.62
N ILE A 160 35.69 17.39 -19.43
CA ILE A 160 34.78 17.69 -20.54
C ILE A 160 35.05 19.08 -21.13
N SER A 161 35.54 20.06 -20.37
CA SER A 161 35.84 21.39 -20.94
C SER A 161 36.92 21.32 -22.02
N HIS A 162 38.02 20.60 -21.74
CA HIS A 162 39.14 20.49 -22.67
C HIS A 162 38.79 19.79 -24.00
N PHE A 163 37.87 18.82 -23.99
CA PHE A 163 37.52 18.08 -25.20
C PHE A 163 36.46 18.81 -26.05
N PHE A 164 35.56 19.58 -25.43
CA PHE A 164 34.46 20.24 -26.14
C PHE A 164 34.80 21.66 -26.62
N ASP A 165 35.74 22.37 -25.98
CA ASP A 165 36.25 23.65 -26.49
C ASP A 165 36.86 23.50 -27.89
N SER A 166 37.42 22.33 -28.20
CA SER A 166 37.99 22.04 -29.52
C SER A 166 36.94 21.73 -30.61
N LEU A 167 35.67 21.49 -30.27
CA LEU A 167 34.64 21.01 -31.20
C LEU A 167 33.46 22.00 -31.40
N LYS A 168 33.44 23.16 -30.73
CA LYS A 168 32.37 24.19 -30.85
C LYS A 168 30.94 23.62 -30.81
N LEU A 169 30.69 22.56 -30.05
CA LEU A 169 29.36 21.96 -29.92
C LEU A 169 28.56 22.71 -28.86
N ASN A 170 27.42 23.26 -29.28
CA ASN A 170 26.52 24.03 -28.43
C ASN A 170 25.86 23.13 -27.39
N ARG A 171 26.18 23.33 -26.11
CA ARG A 171 25.61 22.53 -25.02
C ARG A 171 24.23 23.05 -24.68
N ASN A 172 23.19 22.45 -25.25
CA ASN A 172 21.86 22.46 -24.63
C ASN A 172 22.01 21.77 -23.26
N ARG A 173 22.23 22.54 -22.18
CA ARG A 173 21.99 22.08 -20.81
C ARG A 173 20.49 21.81 -20.71
N ARG A 174 20.04 20.64 -21.14
CA ARG A 174 18.78 20.09 -20.63
C ARG A 174 19.00 19.93 -19.13
N ALA A 175 18.35 20.77 -18.34
CA ALA A 175 18.19 20.48 -16.92
C ALA A 175 17.70 19.04 -16.83
N LEU A 176 18.46 18.17 -16.18
CA LEU A 176 18.04 16.79 -16.00
C LEU A 176 16.80 16.86 -15.09
N ASN A 177 15.61 16.73 -15.66
CA ASN A 177 14.38 16.67 -14.90
C ASN A 177 14.43 15.39 -14.07
N HIS A 178 14.80 15.55 -12.81
CA HIS A 178 14.82 14.45 -11.85
C HIS A 178 13.38 14.01 -11.60
N GLU A 179 13.11 12.72 -11.80
CA GLU A 179 11.82 12.09 -11.51
C GLU A 179 11.39 12.40 -10.06
N ARG A 180 10.10 12.73 -9.89
CA ARG A 180 9.47 13.06 -8.61
C ARG A 180 8.16 12.30 -8.45
N ILE A 181 7.99 11.72 -7.26
CA ILE A 181 6.75 11.04 -6.86
C ILE A 181 5.62 12.08 -6.82
N GLY A 182 4.42 11.74 -7.31
CA GLY A 182 3.28 12.66 -7.36
C GLY A 182 3.34 13.71 -8.47
N LYS A 183 4.47 13.83 -9.19
CA LYS A 183 4.58 14.68 -10.39
C LYS A 183 4.78 13.86 -11.66
N ASP A 184 5.78 12.99 -11.67
CA ASP A 184 6.12 12.13 -12.81
C ASP A 184 5.60 10.69 -12.65
N SER A 185 4.90 10.42 -11.53
CA SER A 185 4.15 9.20 -11.23
C SER A 185 2.93 9.58 -10.38
N SER A 186 1.84 8.82 -10.50
CA SER A 186 0.66 9.02 -9.65
C SER A 186 1.01 8.70 -8.20
N TYR A 187 0.42 9.48 -7.29
CA TYR A 187 0.54 9.25 -5.85
C TYR A 187 -0.83 9.38 -5.21
N GLU A 188 -1.25 8.32 -4.51
CA GLU A 188 -2.39 8.32 -3.62
C GLU A 188 -1.92 7.70 -2.30
N GLN A 189 -2.20 8.38 -1.17
CA GLN A 189 -1.81 7.87 0.14
C GLN A 189 -2.61 6.62 0.45
N GLU A 190 -1.92 5.55 0.86
CA GLU A 190 -2.57 4.34 1.33
C GLU A 190 -3.39 4.67 2.60
N GLY A 191 -4.66 4.28 2.61
CA GLY A 191 -5.60 4.78 3.62
C GLY A 191 -5.51 4.14 5.00
N LYS A 192 -4.61 3.18 5.22
CA LYS A 192 -4.28 2.60 6.52
C LYS A 192 -3.01 3.21 7.13
N VAL A 193 -2.36 4.16 6.45
CA VAL A 193 -1.18 4.89 6.96
C VAL A 193 -1.44 5.54 8.33
N GLN A 194 -2.63 6.10 8.55
CA GLN A 194 -2.99 6.67 9.86
C GLN A 194 -2.87 5.61 10.97
N PHE A 195 -3.45 4.42 10.79
CA PHE A 195 -3.42 3.37 11.81
C PHE A 195 -2.00 2.88 12.10
N VAL A 196 -1.12 2.85 11.10
CA VAL A 196 0.30 2.54 11.28
C VAL A 196 0.99 3.61 12.13
N ILE A 197 0.71 4.89 11.86
CA ILE A 197 1.25 6.01 12.63
C ILE A 197 0.73 5.95 14.06
N ASP A 198 -0.58 5.79 14.25
CA ASP A 198 -1.21 5.72 15.57
C ASP A 198 -0.65 4.55 16.40
N ALA A 199 -0.35 3.40 15.78
CA ALA A 199 0.30 2.28 16.47
C ALA A 199 1.73 2.63 16.95
N ILE A 200 2.49 3.37 16.15
CA ILE A 200 3.83 3.86 16.54
C ILE A 200 3.72 4.86 17.69
N TYR A 201 2.79 5.81 17.60
CA TYR A 201 2.53 6.78 18.67
C TYR A 201 2.06 6.10 19.95
N ALA A 202 1.18 5.09 19.86
CA ALA A 202 0.75 4.33 21.01
C ALA A 202 1.93 3.70 21.76
N MET A 203 2.88 3.09 21.04
CA MET A 203 4.09 2.55 21.63
C MET A 203 5.00 3.64 22.22
N ALA A 204 5.17 4.77 21.51
CA ALA A 204 5.97 5.89 21.99
C ALA A 204 5.39 6.48 23.30
N HIS A 205 4.08 6.66 23.38
CA HIS A 205 3.39 7.12 24.58
C HIS A 205 3.48 6.10 25.72
N ALA A 206 3.38 4.80 25.44
CA ALA A 206 3.58 3.76 26.46
C ALA A 206 4.98 3.82 27.07
N LEU A 207 6.01 3.91 26.21
CA LEU A 207 7.41 3.99 26.63
C LEU A 207 7.70 5.30 27.38
N HIS A 208 7.09 6.41 26.95
CA HIS A 208 7.20 7.70 27.63
C HIS A 208 6.60 7.67 29.04
N ASN A 209 5.41 7.09 29.19
CA ASN A 209 4.77 6.94 30.51
C ASN A 209 5.59 6.01 31.41
N MET A 210 6.08 4.89 30.87
CA MET A 210 6.98 3.99 31.58
C MET A 210 8.28 4.69 32.02
N HIS A 211 8.82 5.56 31.17
CA HIS A 211 10.01 6.34 31.47
C HIS A 211 9.79 7.36 32.58
N LYS A 212 8.67 8.09 32.54
CA LYS A 212 8.29 9.02 33.62
C LYS A 212 8.21 8.33 34.97
N ASP A 213 7.68 7.12 35.02
CA ASP A 213 7.48 6.37 36.26
C ASP A 213 8.77 5.72 36.78
N LEU A 214 9.59 5.15 35.89
CA LEU A 214 10.80 4.41 36.26
C LEU A 214 12.06 5.28 36.35
N CYS A 215 12.12 6.35 35.57
CA CYS A 215 13.29 7.22 35.40
C CYS A 215 12.95 8.71 35.61
N PRO A 216 12.31 9.10 36.74
CA PRO A 216 11.83 10.47 36.94
C PRO A 216 12.97 11.49 36.88
N GLY A 217 12.76 12.55 36.09
CA GLY A 217 13.69 13.67 35.96
C GLY A 217 15.00 13.36 35.21
N LYS A 218 15.19 12.14 34.69
CA LYS A 218 16.39 11.76 33.94
C LYS A 218 16.20 11.99 32.45
N VAL A 219 17.24 12.48 31.78
CA VAL A 219 17.31 12.48 30.32
C VAL A 219 17.87 11.13 29.86
N GLY A 220 17.24 10.52 28.85
CA GLY A 220 17.65 9.22 28.32
C GLY A 220 17.20 8.03 29.17
N VAL A 221 17.63 6.83 28.80
CA VAL A 221 17.23 5.56 29.44
C VAL A 221 18.02 5.35 30.73
N CYS A 222 17.34 5.03 31.83
CA CYS A 222 17.99 4.65 33.09
C CYS A 222 18.10 3.13 33.24
N SER A 223 18.89 2.65 34.21
CA SER A 223 19.13 1.21 34.44
C SER A 223 17.86 0.38 34.63
N LYS A 224 16.77 0.97 35.15
CA LYS A 224 15.46 0.30 35.29
C LYS A 224 14.74 0.04 33.95
N MET A 225 15.18 0.68 32.87
CA MET A 225 14.64 0.55 31.52
C MET A 225 15.67 0.02 30.52
N GLU A 226 16.88 -0.33 30.98
CA GLU A 226 17.93 -0.91 30.13
C GLU A 226 17.51 -2.28 29.56
N SER A 227 16.82 -3.08 30.38
CA SER A 227 16.14 -4.31 29.97
C SER A 227 14.63 -4.19 30.20
N ILE A 228 13.89 -3.89 29.13
CA ILE A 228 12.43 -3.72 29.22
C ILE A 228 11.76 -5.08 29.42
N ASN A 229 11.10 -5.25 30.56
CA ASN A 229 10.23 -6.40 30.79
C ASN A 229 8.92 -6.24 30.00
N GLY A 230 8.65 -7.16 29.07
CA GLY A 230 7.48 -7.11 28.20
C GLY A 230 6.13 -7.13 28.93
N THR A 231 6.02 -7.85 30.06
CA THR A 231 4.81 -7.88 30.89
C THR A 231 4.56 -6.53 31.55
N LEU A 232 5.63 -5.85 31.96
CA LEU A 232 5.54 -4.49 32.50
C LEU A 232 5.16 -3.48 31.42
N LEU A 233 5.82 -3.54 30.26
CA LEU A 233 5.49 -2.67 29.11
C LEU A 233 4.03 -2.83 28.68
N LEU A 234 3.50 -4.06 28.66
CA LEU A 234 2.11 -4.33 28.33
C LEU A 234 1.12 -3.61 29.24
N LYS A 235 1.45 -3.43 30.53
CA LYS A 235 0.62 -2.63 31.46
C LYS A 235 0.53 -1.19 30.98
N TYR A 236 1.63 -0.59 30.54
CA TYR A 236 1.63 0.77 30.00
C TYR A 236 0.85 0.87 28.70
N ILE A 237 1.08 -0.06 27.75
CA ILE A 237 0.36 -0.10 26.45
C ILE A 237 -1.16 -0.11 26.66
N ARG A 238 -1.67 -0.89 27.62
CA ARG A 238 -3.11 -1.00 27.91
C ARG A 238 -3.75 0.28 28.46
N HIS A 239 -2.95 1.20 29.01
CA HIS A 239 -3.42 2.44 29.62
C HIS A 239 -2.98 3.68 28.83
N VAL A 240 -2.51 3.49 27.60
CA VAL A 240 -2.17 4.61 26.71
C VAL A 240 -3.44 5.37 26.34
N ASN A 241 -3.37 6.69 26.48
CA ASN A 241 -4.38 7.63 26.01
C ASN A 241 -3.66 8.83 25.39
N PHE A 242 -3.95 9.10 24.12
CA PHE A 242 -3.41 10.23 23.36
C PHE A 242 -4.43 10.65 22.29
N THR A 243 -4.24 11.86 21.77
CA THR A 243 -5.07 12.49 20.74
C THR A 243 -4.34 12.58 19.43
#